data_AF-A0A252B4L9-F1
#
_entry.id   AF-A0A252B4L9-F1
#
_cell.length_a   1.000
_cell.length_b   1.000
_cell.length_c   1.000
_cell.angle_alpha   90.00
_cell.angle_beta   90.00
_cell.angle_gamma   90.00
#
_symmetry.space_group_name_H-M   'P 1'
#
loop_
_entity.id
_entity.type
_entity.pdbx_description
1 polymer ?
#
loop_
_entity_poly.entity_id
_entity_poly.type
_entity_poly.pdbx_seq_one_letter_code
_entity_poly.pdbx_strand_id
1 'polypeptide(L)'
;MPDEIRLSLVPAPEKLPPAGEDCFLYIVVSQNHAQHLMAAGLPLNRRAPLMLTERAGIAAWLAKTAETTACDAHNMPVVLKLKRSLVAQALELEPDHTAEFATPCYLLSGN
;
A
#
# COMPACT_ATOMS: atom_id res chain seq x y z
N MET A 1 -4.56 24.82 -7.54
CA MET A 1 -4.64 23.37 -7.28
C MET A 1 -3.22 22.86 -7.23
N PRO A 2 -2.77 22.10 -6.22
CA PRO A 2 -1.47 21.47 -6.30
C PRO A 2 -1.61 20.11 -7.01
N ASP A 3 -1.08 20.08 -8.23
CA ASP A 3 -0.79 18.90 -9.04
C ASP A 3 0.33 18.05 -8.42
N GLU A 4 0.26 16.74 -8.69
CA GLU A 4 1.22 15.67 -8.37
C GLU A 4 1.22 15.08 -6.95
N ILE A 5 0.74 13.84 -6.87
CA ILE A 5 0.95 12.92 -5.75
C ILE A 5 2.41 12.45 -5.77
N ARG A 6 3.25 13.02 -4.90
CA ARG A 6 4.65 12.59 -4.77
C ARG A 6 4.77 11.34 -3.90
N LEU A 7 5.02 10.20 -4.54
CA LEU A 7 5.40 8.94 -3.89
C LEU A 7 6.84 9.05 -3.35
N SER A 8 7.09 8.56 -2.13
CA SER A 8 8.43 8.60 -1.52
C SER A 8 8.75 7.27 -0.83
N LEU A 9 9.94 6.74 -1.11
CA LEU A 9 10.43 5.48 -0.54
C LEU A 9 10.67 5.64 0.97
N VAL A 10 10.37 4.61 1.76
CA VAL A 10 10.72 4.58 3.19
C VAL A 10 11.87 3.61 3.43
N PRO A 11 13.10 4.10 3.68
CA PRO A 11 14.27 3.25 3.82
C PRO A 11 14.34 2.47 5.16
N ALA A 12 13.54 2.82 6.17
CA ALA A 12 13.56 2.16 7.48
C ALA A 12 12.16 2.16 8.13
N PRO A 13 11.28 1.20 7.78
CA PRO A 13 9.92 1.14 8.32
C PRO A 13 9.87 0.90 9.84
N GLU A 14 10.91 0.26 10.39
CA GLU A 14 11.10 -0.04 11.82
C GLU A 14 11.38 1.20 12.70
N LYS A 15 11.83 2.30 12.10
CA LYS A 15 12.13 3.56 12.83
C LYS A 15 10.96 4.54 12.83
N LEU A 16 9.85 4.17 12.23
CA LEU A 16 8.70 5.04 12.18
C LEU A 16 7.98 5.00 13.53
N PRO A 17 7.63 6.16 14.10
CA PRO A 17 7.02 6.22 15.42
C PRO A 17 5.73 5.37 15.44
N PRO A 18 5.55 4.54 16.47
CA PRO A 18 4.28 3.88 16.70
C PRO A 18 3.29 4.95 17.15
N ALA A 19 2.14 5.00 16.48
CA ALA A 19 0.98 5.83 16.78
C ALA A 19 0.94 7.25 16.19
N GLY A 20 -0.22 7.52 15.60
CA GLY A 20 -0.62 8.72 14.89
C GLY A 20 -1.21 8.31 13.55
N GLU A 21 -2.41 8.80 13.20
CA GLU A 21 -2.85 8.87 11.81
C GLU A 21 -1.76 9.63 11.06
N ASP A 22 -0.81 8.91 10.48
CA ASP A 22 0.33 9.53 9.81
C ASP A 22 -0.11 10.18 8.49
N CYS A 23 -1.42 10.22 8.22
CA CYS A 23 -2.06 10.68 7.00
C CYS A 23 -1.54 9.92 5.77
N PHE A 24 -0.91 8.74 5.96
CA PHE A 24 -0.41 7.90 4.90
C PHE A 24 -1.18 6.58 4.83
N LEU A 25 -1.20 6.03 3.63
CA LEU A 25 -1.57 4.65 3.36
C LEU A 25 -0.38 3.95 2.73
N TYR A 26 -0.30 2.65 2.96
CA TYR A 26 0.81 1.80 2.57
C TYR A 26 0.32 0.73 1.60
N ILE A 27 1.16 0.39 0.63
CA ILE A 27 0.95 -0.72 -0.28
C ILE A 27 2.20 -1.57 -0.30
N VAL A 28 2.01 -2.89 -0.32
CA VAL A 28 3.09 -3.86 -0.40
C VAL A 28 2.97 -4.58 -1.74
N VAL A 29 3.98 -4.42 -2.58
CA VAL A 29 4.03 -4.94 -3.97
C VAL A 29 5.41 -5.51 -4.25
N SER A 30 5.57 -6.26 -5.35
CA SER A 30 6.90 -6.66 -5.81
C SER A 30 7.75 -5.45 -6.22
N GLN A 31 9.07 -5.61 -6.16
CA GLN A 31 10.01 -4.58 -6.61
C GLN A 31 9.75 -4.09 -8.05
N ASN A 32 9.46 -5.01 -8.98
CA ASN A 32 9.15 -4.66 -10.38
C ASN A 32 7.87 -3.79 -10.46
N HIS A 33 6.80 -4.22 -9.78
CA HIS A 33 5.55 -3.46 -9.76
C HIS A 33 5.73 -2.10 -9.06
N ALA A 34 6.53 -2.03 -7.99
CA ALA A 34 6.86 -0.76 -7.35
C ALA A 34 7.53 0.22 -8.31
N GLN A 35 8.48 -0.22 -9.13
CA GLN A 35 9.11 0.61 -10.16
C GLN A 35 8.10 1.13 -11.18
N HIS A 36 7.17 0.27 -11.62
CA HIS A 36 6.09 0.68 -12.52
C HIS A 36 5.17 1.72 -11.88
N LEU A 37 4.75 1.54 -10.63
CA LEU A 37 3.90 2.51 -9.91
C LEU A 37 4.61 3.85 -9.69
N MET A 38 5.92 3.82 -9.43
CA MET A 38 6.72 5.02 -9.28
C MET A 38 6.91 5.78 -10.60
N ALA A 39 6.98 5.06 -11.73
CA ALA A 39 7.16 5.66 -13.05
C ALA A 39 5.84 6.12 -13.70
N ALA A 40 4.77 5.35 -13.56
CA ALA A 40 3.48 5.58 -14.22
C ALA A 40 2.41 6.19 -13.29
N GLY A 41 2.68 6.27 -11.99
CA GLY A 41 1.70 6.66 -10.98
C GLY A 41 0.80 5.49 -10.54
N LEU A 42 -0.15 5.79 -9.65
CA LEU A 42 -1.10 4.80 -9.14
C LEU A 42 -2.24 4.57 -10.16
N PRO A 43 -2.37 3.38 -10.75
CA PRO A 43 -3.49 3.07 -11.64
C PRO A 43 -4.79 3.03 -10.83
N LEU A 44 -5.75 3.84 -11.25
CA LEU A 44 -7.12 3.82 -10.73
C LEU A 44 -7.94 2.86 -11.61
N ASN A 45 -8.03 1.60 -11.22
CA ASN A 45 -8.69 0.56 -12.02
C ASN A 45 -9.66 -0.29 -11.18
N ARG A 46 -10.96 -0.16 -11.46
CA ARG A 46 -12.02 -0.91 -10.77
C ARG A 46 -11.94 -2.42 -10.96
N ARG A 47 -11.36 -2.89 -12.07
CA ARG A 47 -11.20 -4.32 -12.36
C ARG A 47 -10.01 -4.94 -11.64
N ALA A 48 -9.08 -4.11 -11.18
CA ALA A 48 -7.88 -4.53 -10.47
C ALA A 48 -7.52 -3.47 -9.41
N PRO A 49 -8.37 -3.31 -8.37
CA PRO A 49 -8.16 -2.29 -7.37
C PRO A 49 -6.86 -2.55 -6.61
N LEU A 50 -6.13 -1.48 -6.30
CA LEU A 50 -4.94 -1.58 -5.47
C LEU A 50 -5.35 -1.61 -4.01
N MET A 51 -4.99 -2.68 -3.31
CA MET A 51 -5.25 -2.75 -1.89
C MET A 51 -4.19 -1.93 -1.12
N LEU A 52 -4.68 -1.11 -0.19
CA LEU A 52 -3.91 -0.21 0.67
C LEU A 52 -4.21 -0.57 2.12
N THR A 53 -3.24 -0.35 3.01
CA THR A 53 -3.40 -0.61 4.43
C THR A 53 -2.82 0.53 5.25
N GLU A 54 -3.29 0.68 6.48
CA GLU A 54 -2.59 1.51 7.45
C GLU A 54 -1.25 0.87 7.84
N ARG A 55 -0.42 1.65 8.52
CA ARG A 55 0.92 1.21 8.96
C ARG A 55 0.90 -0.14 9.68
N ALA A 56 -0.11 -0.37 10.53
CA ALA A 56 -0.23 -1.59 11.32
C ALA A 56 -0.39 -2.85 10.45
N GLY A 57 -0.93 -2.73 9.24
CA GLY A 57 -1.18 -3.87 8.35
C GLY A 57 0.01 -4.28 7.49
N ILE A 58 1.06 -3.46 7.45
CA ILE A 58 2.27 -3.75 6.66
C ILE A 58 2.85 -5.11 7.07
N ALA A 59 2.94 -5.40 8.38
CA ALA A 59 3.53 -6.64 8.87
C ALA A 59 2.70 -7.87 8.48
N ALA A 60 1.38 -7.82 8.65
CA ALA A 60 0.47 -8.90 8.25
C ALA A 60 0.53 -9.14 6.74
N TRP A 61 0.62 -8.07 5.96
CA TRP A 61 0.75 -8.18 4.51
C TRP A 61 2.08 -8.78 4.06
N LEU A 62 3.19 -8.34 4.67
CA LEU A 62 4.51 -8.89 4.38
C LEU A 62 4.54 -10.40 4.69
N ALA A 63 3.92 -10.83 5.78
CA ALA A 63 3.77 -12.25 6.10
C ALA A 63 2.96 -12.99 5.02
N LYS A 64 1.79 -12.48 4.63
CA LYS A 64 0.95 -13.04 3.55
C LYS A 64 1.70 -13.13 2.21
N THR A 65 2.53 -12.13 1.92
CA THR A 65 3.33 -12.10 0.68
C THR A 65 4.48 -13.09 0.74
N ALA A 66 5.14 -13.24 1.89
CA ALA A 66 6.20 -14.20 2.10
C ALA A 66 5.69 -15.66 1.95
N GLU A 67 4.49 -15.95 2.46
CA GLU A 67 3.84 -17.25 2.28
C GLU A 67 3.54 -17.56 0.79
N THR A 68 3.18 -16.53 0.01
CA THR A 68 2.86 -16.68 -1.42
C THR A 68 4.10 -16.75 -2.30
N THR A 69 5.20 -16.09 -1.89
CA THR A 69 6.43 -15.92 -2.70
C THR A 69 7.57 -16.88 -2.33
N ALA A 70 7.31 -17.87 -1.47
CA ALA A 70 8.30 -18.88 -1.05
C ALA A 70 8.99 -19.63 -2.22
N CYS A 71 8.49 -19.51 -3.46
CA CYS A 71 9.09 -20.06 -4.67
C CYS A 71 10.04 -19.11 -5.44
N ASP A 72 10.00 -17.79 -5.23
CA ASP A 72 10.72 -16.81 -6.06
C ASP A 72 11.58 -15.85 -5.22
N ALA A 73 12.83 -16.25 -4.98
CA ALA A 73 13.83 -15.45 -4.24
C ALA A 73 14.15 -14.08 -4.87
N HIS A 74 13.75 -13.84 -6.12
CA HIS A 74 13.95 -12.58 -6.82
C HIS A 74 12.82 -11.56 -6.63
N ASN A 75 11.72 -11.95 -5.97
CA ASN A 75 10.53 -11.11 -5.88
C ASN A 75 10.40 -10.45 -4.49
N MET A 76 11.41 -9.66 -4.11
CA MET A 76 11.42 -8.96 -2.83
C MET A 76 10.21 -8.01 -2.71
N PRO A 77 9.44 -8.06 -1.60
CA PRO A 77 8.36 -7.14 -1.37
C PRO A 77 8.90 -5.74 -1.05
N VAL A 78 8.29 -4.73 -1.65
CA VAL A 78 8.59 -3.31 -1.47
C VAL A 78 7.35 -2.64 -0.91
N VAL A 79 7.55 -1.83 0.13
CA VAL A 79 6.49 -1.02 0.75
C VAL A 79 6.55 0.40 0.17
N LEU A 80 5.48 0.82 -0.49
CA LEU A 80 5.29 2.21 -0.90
C LEU A 80 4.33 2.89 0.06
N LYS A 81 4.48 4.21 0.22
CA LYS A 81 3.55 5.06 0.97
C LYS A 81 3.01 6.18 0.09
N LEU A 82 1.78 6.57 0.36
CA LEU A 82 1.11 7.71 -0.28
C LEU A 82 0.25 8.46 0.73
N LYS A 83 -0.01 9.75 0.50
CA LYS A 83 -0.89 10.51 1.40
C LYS A 83 -2.34 10.10 1.19
N ARG A 84 -3.02 9.74 2.27
CA ARG A 84 -4.45 9.39 2.31
C ARG A 84 -5.31 10.49 1.69
N SER A 85 -5.03 11.75 1.99
CA SER A 85 -5.79 12.90 1.48
C SER A 85 -5.81 13.01 -0.06
N LEU A 86 -4.81 12.45 -0.74
CA LEU A 86 -4.70 12.51 -2.20
C LEU A 86 -5.54 11.46 -2.90
N VAL A 87 -5.91 10.39 -2.20
CA VAL A 87 -6.70 9.28 -2.75
C VAL A 87 -8.05 9.10 -2.07
N ALA A 88 -8.36 9.88 -1.03
CA ALA A 88 -9.52 9.70 -0.16
C ALA A 88 -10.86 9.54 -0.88
N GLN A 89 -11.04 10.23 -2.02
CA GLN A 89 -12.27 10.16 -2.82
C GLN A 89 -12.41 8.88 -3.67
N ALA A 90 -11.31 8.13 -3.83
CA ALA A 90 -11.24 6.89 -4.59
C ALA A 90 -10.97 5.67 -3.68
N LEU A 91 -11.05 5.84 -2.35
CA LEU A 91 -10.90 4.76 -1.38
C LEU A 91 -12.26 4.14 -1.06
N GLU A 92 -12.30 2.83 -1.12
CA GLU A 92 -13.40 2.00 -0.63
C GLU A 92 -12.88 1.14 0.52
N LEU A 93 -13.65 0.98 1.59
CA LEU A 93 -13.23 0.12 2.70
C LEU A 93 -13.28 -1.35 2.26
N GLU A 94 -12.24 -2.09 2.59
CA GLU A 94 -12.14 -3.52 2.32
C GLU A 94 -12.38 -4.29 3.64
N PRO A 95 -13.56 -4.92 3.84
CA PRO A 95 -13.93 -5.49 5.13
C PRO A 95 -13.21 -6.80 5.47
N ASP A 96 -12.92 -7.63 4.46
CA ASP A 96 -12.38 -8.98 4.66
C ASP A 96 -10.93 -8.93 5.16
N HIS A 97 -10.09 -8.12 4.50
CA HIS A 97 -8.72 -7.85 4.86
C HIS A 97 -8.62 -6.94 6.09
N THR A 98 -9.60 -6.06 6.31
CA THR A 98 -9.65 -5.31 7.57
C THR A 98 -9.80 -6.24 8.77
N ALA A 99 -10.64 -7.28 8.63
CA ALA A 99 -10.78 -8.31 9.65
C ALA A 99 -9.52 -9.20 9.74
N GLU A 100 -8.94 -9.59 8.60
CA GLU A 100 -7.74 -10.45 8.53
C GLU A 100 -6.52 -9.79 9.19
N PHE A 101 -6.28 -8.51 8.91
CA PHE A 101 -5.09 -7.79 9.38
C PHE A 101 -5.34 -7.01 10.69
N ALA A 102 -6.56 -7.06 11.23
CA ALA A 102 -6.99 -6.31 12.40
C ALA A 102 -6.70 -4.80 12.31
N THR A 103 -6.77 -4.23 11.10
CA THR A 103 -6.49 -2.82 10.80
C THR A 103 -7.23 -2.38 9.55
N PRO A 104 -7.62 -1.10 9.41
CA PRO A 104 -8.31 -0.63 8.22
C PRO A 104 -7.52 -0.88 6.92
N CYS A 105 -8.15 -1.63 6.02
CA CYS A 105 -7.68 -1.86 4.66
C CYS A 105 -8.64 -1.21 3.67
N TYR A 106 -8.10 -0.76 2.56
CA TYR A 106 -8.83 0.01 1.56
C TYR A 106 -8.53 -0.51 0.16
N LEU A 107 -9.51 -0.44 -0.73
CA LEU A 107 -9.35 -0.63 -2.15
C LEU A 107 -9.28 0.73 -2.83
N LEU A 108 -8.24 0.94 -3.64
CA LEU A 108 -8.10 2.06 -4.54
C LEU A 108 -8.56 1.62 -5.93
N SER A 109 -9.83 1.84 -6.23
CA SER A 109 -10.50 1.34 -7.44
C SER A 109 -10.71 2.44 -8.50
N GLY A 110 -10.61 3.71 -8.16
CA GLY A 110 -10.94 4.81 -9.08
C GLY A 110 -12.45 4.98 -9.24
N ASN A 111 -12.92 6.22 -9.27
CA ASN A 111 -14.34 6.53 -9.42
C ASN A 111 -14.76 6.70 -10.89
#